data_AF-A0A069SCM7-F1
#
_entry.id   AF-A0A069SCM7-F1
#
_cell.length_a   1.000
_cell.length_b   1.000
_cell.length_c   1.000
_cell.angle_alpha   90.00
_cell.angle_beta   90.00
_cell.angle_gamma   90.00
#
_symmetry.space_group_name_H-M   'P 1'
#
loop_
_entity.id
_entity.type
_entity.pdbx_description
1 polymer ?
#
loop_
_entity_poly.entity_id
_entity_poly.type
_entity_poly.pdbx_seq_one_letter_code
_entity_poly.pdbx_strand_id
1 'polypeptide(L)'
;MKKHRKRAIIMAYKVIILYQLYMPSYFLGTFTEYPYLRLFKVILLSFLSCSVLFVSAQETRDSVKIYFHKGRTEIDLSLRDNRRSLEKISRRILEYRPDTAFSICKIMVVGAASPEGSIELNRRLSELRAKRLFDHVCGYSPLPDTLKTSVFVGRDWRGLLRLVENDPGMPGKSETVELLQGIVSEVEASGNGENKINELKRLRYGIPYRYMYRNLFPDLRASCLYIWYESKRKSFPAMQVISHLHDTLYLPCKLSPFGGETGGFQSGEKHGPFYMAVKTNMLYDALLVPNIGVEFYVGKNWSLAGNWMYAWWKSDRHHNYWRLYGGDLEVRRWFGRKASEKPLAGHHIGLYGRIFTYDFETGGTGYMGGKPGGTLWDKMNYSVGLEYGYSLPVARRLNLDFVIGVGYWGGEYHKYAPIDGHYVWKETRRRHWFGLTEAEISLVWLLGRGNYNEKKGGRQ
;
A
#
# COMPACT_ATOMS: atom_id res chain seq x y z
N MET A 1 -2.82 -26.53 42.94
CA MET A 1 -2.55 -26.14 41.53
C MET A 1 -3.35 -26.88 40.44
N LYS A 2 -3.85 -28.12 40.61
CA LYS A 2 -4.66 -28.81 39.56
C LYS A 2 -6.13 -28.34 39.45
N LYS A 3 -6.69 -27.63 40.45
CA LYS A 3 -8.11 -27.20 40.48
C LYS A 3 -8.39 -25.89 39.69
N HIS A 4 -7.38 -25.03 39.50
CA HIS A 4 -7.51 -23.78 38.72
C HIS A 4 -7.31 -23.97 37.21
N ARG A 5 -6.48 -24.93 36.77
CA ARG A 5 -6.32 -25.27 35.34
C ARG A 5 -7.59 -25.87 34.72
N LYS A 6 -8.36 -26.69 35.48
CA LYS A 6 -9.64 -27.23 35.00
C LYS A 6 -10.74 -26.18 34.86
N ARG A 7 -10.78 -25.13 35.70
CA ARG A 7 -11.79 -24.06 35.61
C ARG A 7 -11.58 -23.12 34.41
N ALA A 8 -10.34 -22.86 34.01
CA ALA A 8 -10.03 -22.05 32.83
C ALA A 8 -10.28 -22.80 31.51
N ILE A 9 -9.95 -24.09 31.46
CA ILE A 9 -10.26 -24.95 30.29
C ILE A 9 -11.78 -25.11 30.14
N ILE A 10 -12.54 -25.26 31.24
CA ILE A 10 -14.01 -25.28 31.21
C ILE A 10 -14.60 -23.91 30.82
N MET A 11 -13.94 -22.78 31.11
CA MET A 11 -14.40 -21.45 30.65
C MET A 11 -14.12 -21.20 29.17
N ALA A 12 -12.96 -21.60 28.65
CA ALA A 12 -12.64 -21.48 27.23
C ALA A 12 -13.48 -22.45 26.37
N TYR A 13 -13.69 -23.69 26.85
CA TYR A 13 -14.64 -24.62 26.23
C TYR A 13 -16.08 -24.11 26.37
N LYS A 14 -16.50 -23.52 27.50
CA LYS A 14 -17.83 -22.90 27.58
C LYS A 14 -17.97 -21.71 26.65
N VAL A 15 -16.99 -20.84 26.46
CA VAL A 15 -17.17 -19.71 25.53
C VAL A 15 -17.32 -20.18 24.08
N ILE A 16 -16.61 -21.24 23.68
CA ILE A 16 -16.66 -21.78 22.31
C ILE A 16 -17.87 -22.71 22.10
N ILE A 17 -18.19 -23.58 23.07
CA ILE A 17 -19.34 -24.51 23.02
C ILE A 17 -20.66 -23.77 23.30
N LEU A 18 -20.70 -22.76 24.18
CA LEU A 18 -21.91 -21.97 24.45
C LEU A 18 -22.20 -21.01 23.28
N TYR A 19 -21.20 -20.65 22.46
CA TYR A 19 -21.45 -20.01 21.15
C TYR A 19 -21.97 -20.97 20.07
N GLN A 20 -21.68 -22.28 20.16
CA GLN A 20 -22.19 -23.29 19.23
C GLN A 20 -23.49 -23.99 19.69
N LEU A 21 -23.83 -23.98 20.99
CA LEU A 21 -25.01 -24.69 21.56
C LEU A 21 -26.06 -23.77 22.19
N TYR A 22 -25.79 -22.47 22.38
CA TYR A 22 -26.80 -21.46 22.77
C TYR A 22 -27.02 -20.45 21.64
N MET A 23 -27.29 -20.94 20.43
CA MET A 23 -28.26 -20.25 19.59
C MET A 23 -29.64 -20.64 20.14
N PRO A 24 -30.38 -19.73 20.81
CA PRO A 24 -31.80 -19.96 21.01
C PRO A 24 -32.41 -20.09 19.61
N SER A 25 -33.29 -21.06 19.44
CA SER A 25 -34.07 -21.32 18.21
C SER A 25 -34.95 -20.13 17.74
N TYR A 26 -34.78 -18.95 18.36
CA TYR A 26 -35.34 -17.65 17.98
C TYR A 26 -34.48 -16.89 16.95
N PHE A 27 -33.27 -17.35 16.62
CA PHE A 27 -32.39 -16.68 15.64
C PHE A 27 -32.43 -17.25 14.21
N LEU A 28 -33.33 -18.21 13.94
CA LEU A 28 -33.55 -18.80 12.60
C LEU A 28 -34.76 -18.22 11.86
N GLY A 29 -35.48 -17.29 12.48
CA GLY A 29 -36.70 -16.69 11.91
C GLY A 29 -36.70 -15.19 12.01
N THR A 30 -35.75 -14.50 11.36
CA THR A 30 -35.85 -13.10 10.86
C THR A 30 -34.50 -12.67 10.26
N PHE A 31 -34.03 -13.36 9.21
CA PHE A 31 -32.81 -12.96 8.48
C PHE A 31 -33.12 -12.31 7.11
N THR A 32 -34.37 -11.88 6.90
CA THR A 32 -34.86 -11.38 5.61
C THR A 32 -35.07 -9.87 5.53
N GLU A 33 -34.99 -9.11 6.64
CA GLU A 33 -35.40 -7.70 6.67
C GLU A 33 -34.30 -6.69 7.10
N TYR A 34 -33.03 -6.95 6.78
CA TYR A 34 -31.96 -5.97 7.02
C TYR A 34 -31.36 -5.44 5.71
N PRO A 35 -31.64 -4.17 5.32
CA PRO A 35 -31.09 -3.58 4.08
C PRO A 35 -29.55 -3.54 4.07
N TYR A 36 -28.93 -3.51 5.26
CA TYR A 36 -27.47 -3.48 5.44
C TYR A 36 -26.76 -4.81 5.15
N LEU A 37 -27.44 -5.95 5.30
CA LEU A 37 -26.92 -7.27 4.92
C LEU A 37 -26.94 -7.49 3.40
N ARG A 38 -27.95 -6.91 2.71
CA ARG A 38 -27.93 -6.78 1.25
C ARG A 38 -26.82 -5.85 0.79
N LEU A 39 -26.66 -4.69 1.45
CA LEU A 39 -25.57 -3.75 1.14
C LEU A 39 -24.20 -4.39 1.37
N PHE A 40 -24.01 -5.16 2.44
CA PHE A 40 -22.76 -5.87 2.72
C PHE A 40 -22.51 -7.02 1.73
N LYS A 41 -23.53 -7.82 1.37
CA LYS A 41 -23.39 -8.81 0.28
C LYS A 41 -23.08 -8.12 -1.05
N VAL A 42 -23.68 -6.97 -1.34
CA VAL A 42 -23.39 -6.17 -2.54
C VAL A 42 -22.00 -5.56 -2.48
N ILE A 43 -21.53 -5.09 -1.33
CA ILE A 43 -20.18 -4.56 -1.16
C ILE A 43 -19.16 -5.68 -1.28
N LEU A 44 -19.37 -6.83 -0.63
CA LEU A 44 -18.50 -8.01 -0.70
C LEU A 44 -18.48 -8.63 -2.10
N LEU A 45 -19.65 -8.75 -2.76
CA LEU A 45 -19.75 -9.15 -4.16
C LEU A 45 -19.18 -8.08 -5.10
N SER A 46 -19.27 -6.79 -4.76
CA SER A 46 -18.61 -5.70 -5.51
C SER A 46 -17.12 -5.68 -5.30
N PHE A 47 -16.61 -6.13 -4.14
CA PHE A 47 -15.19 -6.29 -3.84
C PHE A 47 -14.63 -7.53 -4.53
N LEU A 48 -15.40 -8.62 -4.54
CA LEU A 48 -15.12 -9.83 -5.31
C LEU A 48 -15.22 -9.58 -6.82
N SER A 49 -16.18 -8.78 -7.29
CA SER A 49 -16.26 -8.37 -8.70
C SER A 49 -15.23 -7.31 -9.05
N CYS A 50 -14.91 -6.38 -8.14
CA CYS A 50 -13.78 -5.45 -8.30
C CYS A 50 -12.47 -6.21 -8.38
N SER A 51 -12.23 -7.23 -7.56
CA SER A 51 -11.01 -8.03 -7.65
C SER A 51 -10.93 -8.87 -8.93
N VAL A 52 -12.06 -9.26 -9.53
CA VAL A 52 -12.12 -9.81 -10.90
C VAL A 52 -11.93 -8.73 -11.98
N LEU A 53 -12.39 -7.49 -11.76
CA LEU A 53 -12.24 -6.35 -12.67
C LEU A 53 -10.87 -5.67 -12.58
N PHE A 54 -10.15 -5.79 -11.46
CA PHE A 54 -8.75 -5.39 -11.28
C PHE A 54 -7.76 -6.41 -11.89
N VAL A 55 -8.27 -7.42 -12.60
CA VAL A 55 -7.48 -8.15 -13.61
C VAL A 55 -7.37 -7.33 -14.92
N SER A 56 -8.03 -6.17 -15.01
CA SER A 56 -7.68 -5.16 -16.01
C SER A 56 -6.36 -4.49 -15.64
N ALA A 57 -5.57 -4.19 -16.66
CA ALA A 57 -4.15 -3.87 -16.64
C ALA A 57 -3.66 -3.02 -15.44
N GLN A 58 -2.58 -3.47 -14.79
CA GLN A 58 -1.91 -2.72 -13.74
C GLN A 58 -1.28 -1.46 -14.34
N GLU A 59 -1.98 -0.33 -14.26
CA GLU A 59 -1.44 0.99 -14.59
C GLU A 59 -0.29 1.31 -13.64
N THR A 60 0.93 1.38 -14.15
CA THR A 60 2.10 1.81 -13.39
C THR A 60 2.43 3.26 -13.75
N ARG A 61 2.83 4.07 -12.76
CA ARG A 61 3.07 5.51 -12.94
C ARG A 61 4.50 5.90 -12.59
N ASP A 62 5.18 6.55 -13.54
CA ASP A 62 6.46 7.21 -13.34
C ASP A 62 6.29 8.74 -13.36
N SER A 63 7.22 9.49 -12.74
CA SER A 63 7.19 10.95 -12.76
C SER A 63 8.55 11.61 -12.68
N VAL A 64 8.68 12.81 -13.28
CA VAL A 64 9.86 13.68 -13.18
C VAL A 64 9.44 15.14 -12.96
N LYS A 65 10.29 15.92 -12.30
CA LYS A 65 10.08 17.34 -12.00
C LYS A 65 11.19 18.17 -12.64
N ILE A 66 10.81 19.14 -13.47
CA ILE A 66 11.72 20.03 -14.21
C ILE A 66 11.58 21.44 -13.67
N TYR A 67 12.71 22.06 -13.33
CA TYR A 67 12.79 23.40 -12.74
C TYR A 67 13.05 24.47 -13.81
N PHE A 68 12.59 25.69 -13.54
CA PHE A 68 12.73 26.84 -14.43
C PHE A 68 13.26 28.05 -13.69
N HIS A 69 14.02 28.87 -14.39
CA HIS A 69 14.40 30.20 -13.90
C HIS A 69 13.16 31.10 -13.73
N LYS A 70 13.30 32.13 -12.88
CA LYS A 70 12.23 33.11 -12.64
C LYS A 70 11.79 33.76 -13.95
N GLY A 71 10.48 33.74 -14.23
CA GLY A 71 9.88 34.39 -15.41
C GLY A 71 10.27 33.78 -16.75
N ARG A 72 11.05 32.69 -16.76
CA ARG A 72 11.50 32.00 -17.98
C ARG A 72 10.69 30.75 -18.27
N THR A 73 10.65 30.38 -19.54
CA THR A 73 9.94 29.18 -20.02
C THR A 73 10.88 28.17 -20.69
N GLU A 74 12.12 28.57 -20.95
CA GLU A 74 13.15 27.74 -21.55
C GLU A 74 13.63 26.68 -20.56
N ILE A 75 13.81 25.46 -21.04
CA ILE A 75 14.39 24.37 -20.26
C ILE A 75 15.91 24.57 -20.23
N ASP A 76 16.43 24.89 -19.05
CA ASP A 76 17.87 24.91 -18.79
C ASP A 76 18.31 23.56 -18.24
N LEU A 77 19.13 22.83 -19.00
CA LEU A 77 19.63 21.51 -18.62
C LEU A 77 20.64 21.57 -17.46
N SER A 78 21.29 22.71 -17.25
CA SER A 78 22.27 22.93 -16.18
C SER A 78 21.63 23.32 -14.85
N LEU A 79 20.35 23.71 -14.88
CA LEU A 79 19.62 24.08 -13.67
C LEU A 79 19.29 22.82 -12.86
N ARG A 80 19.96 22.67 -11.70
CA ARG A 80 19.75 21.54 -10.77
C ARG A 80 19.95 20.21 -11.51
N ASP A 81 19.06 19.24 -11.28
CA ASP A 81 19.08 17.91 -11.90
C ASP A 81 18.18 17.81 -13.14
N ASN A 82 17.91 18.92 -13.83
CA ASN A 82 17.04 18.93 -15.01
C ASN A 82 17.52 17.96 -16.10
N ARG A 83 18.82 17.99 -16.45
CA ARG A 83 19.43 17.06 -17.42
C ARG A 83 19.13 15.60 -17.07
N ARG A 84 19.48 15.18 -15.85
CA ARG A 84 19.31 13.80 -15.38
C ARG A 84 17.84 13.39 -15.33
N SER A 85 16.96 14.32 -14.95
CA SER A 85 15.51 14.09 -14.89
C SER A 85 14.91 13.87 -16.28
N LEU A 86 15.33 14.67 -17.26
CA LEU A 86 14.91 14.52 -18.66
C LEU A 86 15.47 13.23 -19.28
N GLU A 87 16.74 12.91 -19.05
CA GLU A 87 17.33 11.65 -19.53
C GLU A 87 16.61 10.43 -18.95
N LYS A 88 16.23 10.47 -17.66
CA LYS A 88 15.47 9.40 -17.01
C LYS A 88 14.12 9.18 -17.70
N ILE A 89 13.36 10.24 -17.95
CA ILE A 89 12.02 10.11 -18.55
C ILE A 89 12.09 9.75 -20.03
N SER A 90 13.06 10.30 -20.78
CA SER A 90 13.26 9.96 -22.18
C SER A 90 13.63 8.48 -22.34
N ARG A 91 14.49 7.94 -21.46
CA ARG A 91 14.81 6.50 -21.46
C ARG A 91 13.56 5.65 -21.21
N ARG A 92 12.72 6.03 -20.25
CA ARG A 92 11.45 5.32 -19.99
C ARG A 92 10.53 5.33 -21.20
N ILE A 93 10.36 6.47 -21.86
CA ILE A 93 9.51 6.55 -23.07
C ILE A 93 10.05 5.66 -24.19
N LEU A 94 11.37 5.60 -24.37
CA LEU A 94 12.02 4.74 -25.36
C LEU A 94 11.89 3.25 -25.01
N GLU A 95 11.95 2.88 -23.72
CA GLU A 95 11.73 1.52 -23.22
C GLU A 95 10.28 1.02 -23.44
N TYR A 96 9.32 1.93 -23.63
CA TYR A 96 7.90 1.63 -23.77
C TYR A 96 7.35 1.84 -25.19
N ARG A 97 8.21 1.68 -26.20
CA ARG A 97 7.81 1.67 -27.62
C ARG A 97 6.76 0.58 -27.91
N PRO A 98 5.94 0.73 -28.97
CA PRO A 98 4.84 -0.19 -29.29
C PRO A 98 5.24 -1.67 -29.38
N ASP A 99 6.49 -1.93 -29.75
CA ASP A 99 7.05 -3.27 -29.92
C ASP A 99 7.52 -3.92 -28.62
N THR A 100 7.40 -3.23 -27.48
CA THR A 100 7.81 -3.72 -26.16
C THR A 100 6.64 -4.29 -25.38
N ALA A 101 6.91 -4.92 -24.22
CA ALA A 101 5.88 -5.53 -23.38
C ALA A 101 5.01 -4.50 -22.61
N PHE A 102 5.10 -3.22 -22.96
CA PHE A 102 4.44 -2.11 -22.30
C PHE A 102 3.85 -1.15 -23.33
N SER A 103 2.66 -0.61 -23.05
CA SER A 103 2.08 0.49 -23.80
C SER A 103 1.86 1.68 -22.90
N ILE A 104 2.31 2.85 -23.34
CA ILE A 104 2.00 4.12 -22.69
C ILE A 104 0.50 4.39 -22.89
N CYS A 105 -0.22 4.62 -21.78
CA CYS A 105 -1.65 4.89 -21.78
C CYS A 105 -1.96 6.38 -21.62
N LYS A 106 -1.12 7.10 -20.88
CA LYS A 106 -1.31 8.53 -20.63
C LYS A 106 0.00 9.22 -20.31
N ILE A 107 0.15 10.45 -20.77
CA ILE A 107 1.22 11.36 -20.37
C ILE A 107 0.58 12.66 -19.93
N MET A 108 0.84 13.06 -18.68
CA MET A 108 0.30 14.29 -18.12
C MET A 108 1.42 15.23 -17.73
N VAL A 109 1.35 16.48 -18.16
CA VAL A 109 2.24 17.54 -17.66
C VAL A 109 1.44 18.51 -16.80
N VAL A 110 1.89 18.69 -15.57
CA VAL A 110 1.39 19.69 -14.64
C VAL A 110 2.36 20.86 -14.64
N GLY A 111 1.93 21.98 -15.20
CA GLY A 111 2.68 23.23 -15.14
C GLY A 111 2.33 24.02 -13.89
N ALA A 112 3.33 24.48 -13.15
CA ALA A 112 3.16 25.37 -12.01
C ALA A 112 4.11 26.57 -12.09
N ALA A 113 3.71 27.63 -11.40
CA ALA A 113 4.52 28.81 -11.17
C ALA A 113 4.44 29.19 -9.69
N SER A 114 5.53 29.81 -9.22
CA SER A 114 5.57 30.39 -7.90
C SER A 114 4.61 31.60 -7.81
N PRO A 115 4.07 31.91 -6.62
CA PRO A 115 2.93 32.82 -6.51
C PRO A 115 3.26 34.31 -6.68
N GLU A 116 4.50 34.69 -7.00
CA GLU A 116 4.85 36.08 -7.33
C GLU A 116 4.41 36.48 -8.75
N GLY A 117 4.03 37.75 -8.93
CA GLY A 117 3.52 38.26 -10.21
C GLY A 117 2.00 38.18 -10.30
N SER A 118 1.43 38.65 -11.41
CA SER A 118 -0.02 38.64 -11.64
C SER A 118 -0.53 37.22 -11.87
N ILE A 119 -1.85 37.01 -11.70
CA ILE A 119 -2.49 35.73 -12.04
C ILE A 119 -2.26 35.37 -13.50
N GLU A 120 -2.46 36.32 -14.41
CA GLU A 120 -2.35 36.10 -15.85
C GLU A 120 -0.93 35.71 -16.29
N LEU A 121 0.09 36.36 -15.72
CA LEU A 121 1.48 36.01 -16.01
C LEU A 121 1.79 34.58 -15.58
N ASN A 122 1.37 34.19 -14.38
CA ASN A 122 1.63 32.85 -13.85
C ASN A 122 0.84 31.76 -14.58
N ARG A 123 -0.39 32.05 -15.00
CA ARG A 123 -1.17 31.20 -15.89
C ARG A 123 -0.40 30.94 -17.18
N ARG A 124 0.01 31.99 -17.88
CA ARG A 124 0.82 31.91 -19.11
C ARG A 124 2.14 31.16 -18.90
N LEU A 125 2.86 31.40 -17.79
CA LEU A 125 4.10 30.69 -17.48
C LEU A 125 3.86 29.18 -17.29
N SER A 126 2.81 28.81 -16.55
CA SER A 126 2.48 27.40 -16.30
C SER A 126 2.11 26.66 -17.59
N GLU A 127 1.35 27.31 -18.48
CA GLU A 127 0.97 26.79 -19.79
C GLU A 127 2.19 26.60 -20.70
N LEU A 128 3.00 27.64 -20.86
CA LEU A 128 4.16 27.61 -21.75
C LEU A 128 5.22 26.61 -21.28
N ARG A 129 5.47 26.50 -19.98
CA ARG A 129 6.44 25.53 -19.44
C ARG A 129 5.98 24.09 -19.65
N ALA A 130 4.69 23.82 -19.44
CA ALA A 130 4.13 22.51 -19.71
C ALA A 130 4.22 22.16 -21.20
N LYS A 131 3.91 23.12 -22.09
CA LYS A 131 4.07 22.96 -23.54
C LYS A 131 5.52 22.67 -23.93
N ARG A 132 6.48 23.44 -23.43
CA ARG A 132 7.92 23.23 -23.71
C ARG A 132 8.41 21.86 -23.27
N LEU A 133 7.91 21.37 -22.13
CA LEU A 133 8.24 20.03 -21.65
C LEU A 133 7.64 18.94 -22.54
N PHE A 134 6.41 19.11 -23.01
CA PHE A 134 5.81 18.22 -24.02
C PHE A 134 6.59 18.23 -25.32
N ASP A 135 6.92 19.39 -25.87
CA ASP A 135 7.67 19.54 -27.12
C ASP A 135 9.03 18.84 -27.02
N HIS A 136 9.73 19.04 -25.90
CA HIS A 136 11.02 18.40 -25.64
C HIS A 136 10.92 16.87 -25.61
N VAL A 137 9.89 16.33 -24.94
CA VAL A 137 9.67 14.89 -24.83
C VAL A 137 9.20 14.27 -26.15
N CYS A 138 8.33 14.96 -26.89
CA CYS A 138 7.87 14.54 -28.22
C CYS A 138 9.00 14.50 -29.25
N GLY A 139 10.06 15.28 -29.05
CA GLY A 139 11.27 15.21 -29.89
C GLY A 139 11.99 13.84 -29.83
N TYR A 140 11.89 13.11 -28.72
CA TYR A 140 12.49 11.77 -28.58
C TYR A 140 11.60 10.65 -29.11
N SER A 141 10.28 10.81 -28.99
CA SER A 141 9.30 9.87 -29.53
C SER A 141 8.02 10.63 -29.87
N PRO A 142 7.56 10.62 -31.12
CA PRO A 142 6.28 11.20 -31.47
C PRO A 142 5.18 10.44 -30.72
N LEU A 143 4.42 11.16 -29.90
CA LEU A 143 3.33 10.62 -29.10
C LEU A 143 2.01 11.14 -29.68
N PRO A 144 0.99 10.27 -29.85
CA PRO A 144 -0.34 10.70 -30.27
C PRO A 144 -0.91 11.75 -29.32
N ASP A 145 -1.62 12.75 -29.86
CA ASP A 145 -2.26 13.78 -29.04
C ASP A 145 -3.31 13.21 -28.10
N THR A 146 -3.89 12.06 -28.45
CA THR A 146 -4.85 11.31 -27.61
C THR A 146 -4.27 10.87 -26.26
N LEU A 147 -2.95 10.74 -26.14
CA LEU A 147 -2.29 10.35 -24.89
C LEU A 147 -1.88 11.55 -24.02
N LYS A 148 -1.93 12.77 -24.56
CA LYS A 148 -1.40 13.97 -23.91
C LYS A 148 -2.47 14.66 -23.08
N THR A 149 -2.14 15.00 -21.84
CA THR A 149 -2.99 15.79 -20.95
C THR A 149 -2.18 16.87 -20.27
N SER A 150 -2.69 18.09 -20.18
CA SER A 150 -2.02 19.19 -19.49
C SER A 150 -2.90 19.76 -18.39
N VAL A 151 -2.29 20.05 -17.24
CA VAL A 151 -2.94 20.75 -16.12
C VAL A 151 -2.12 21.99 -15.79
N PHE A 152 -2.77 23.13 -15.67
CA PHE A 152 -2.11 24.42 -15.44
C PHE A 152 -2.54 24.96 -14.07
N VAL A 153 -1.62 24.95 -13.12
CA VAL A 153 -1.89 25.40 -11.74
C VAL A 153 -1.82 26.93 -11.64
N GLY A 154 -1.05 27.59 -12.51
CA GLY A 154 -0.73 29.00 -12.35
C GLY A 154 0.03 29.22 -11.05
N ARG A 155 -0.55 29.96 -10.10
CA ARG A 155 0.07 30.28 -8.81
C ARG A 155 -0.14 29.14 -7.82
N ASP A 156 0.92 28.36 -7.56
CA ASP A 156 0.83 27.17 -6.70
C ASP A 156 0.84 27.53 -5.20
N TRP A 157 -0.26 28.13 -4.73
CA TRP A 157 -0.47 28.47 -3.31
C TRP A 157 -0.45 27.25 -2.40
N ARG A 158 -1.09 26.16 -2.84
CA ARG A 158 -1.14 24.90 -2.09
C ARG A 158 0.24 24.25 -2.00
N GLY A 159 1.05 24.34 -3.05
CA GLY A 159 2.44 23.95 -3.04
C GLY A 159 3.29 24.79 -2.10
N LEU A 160 3.09 26.12 -2.09
CA LEU A 160 3.78 26.99 -1.15
C LEU A 160 3.46 26.63 0.31
N LEU A 161 2.18 26.42 0.64
CA LEU A 161 1.76 26.00 1.97
C LEU A 161 2.49 24.72 2.41
N ARG A 162 2.51 23.69 1.55
CA ARG A 162 3.24 22.43 1.84
C ARG A 162 4.74 22.66 2.06
N LEU A 163 5.38 23.55 1.30
CA LEU A 163 6.81 23.84 1.51
C LEU A 163 7.06 24.53 2.85
N VAL A 164 6.21 25.48 3.22
CA VAL A 164 6.31 26.22 4.49
C VAL A 164 6.06 25.30 5.69
N GLU A 165 5.06 24.42 5.62
CA GLU A 165 4.76 23.44 6.68
C GLU A 165 5.93 22.49 6.93
N ASN A 166 6.67 22.11 5.89
CA ASN A 166 7.80 21.18 5.97
C ASN A 166 9.15 21.84 6.27
N ASP A 167 9.26 23.18 6.20
CA ASP A 167 10.51 23.88 6.46
C ASP A 167 10.69 24.20 7.95
N PRO A 168 11.69 23.63 8.65
CA PRO A 168 11.95 23.95 10.06
C PRO A 168 12.57 25.33 10.27
N GLY A 169 13.22 25.91 9.25
CA GLY A 169 13.92 27.20 9.32
C GLY A 169 13.04 28.41 9.01
N MET A 170 11.74 28.21 8.79
CA MET A 170 10.81 29.25 8.37
C MET A 170 10.59 30.34 9.45
N PRO A 171 10.93 31.62 9.18
CA PRO A 171 10.68 32.71 10.13
C PRO A 171 9.18 32.97 10.32
N GLY A 172 8.72 33.00 11.57
CA GLY A 172 7.30 33.25 11.87
C GLY A 172 6.37 32.18 11.27
N LYS A 173 6.81 30.90 11.32
CA LYS A 173 6.15 29.76 10.68
C LYS A 173 4.66 29.67 10.97
N SER A 174 4.26 29.69 12.24
CA SER A 174 2.85 29.49 12.63
C SER A 174 1.91 30.51 11.97
N GLU A 175 2.24 31.81 12.05
CA GLU A 175 1.46 32.87 11.42
C GLU A 175 1.49 32.81 9.90
N THR A 176 2.63 32.39 9.32
CA THR A 176 2.75 32.24 7.86
C THR A 176 1.88 31.09 7.36
N VAL A 177 1.85 29.97 8.08
CA VAL A 177 1.00 28.80 7.77
C VAL A 177 -0.47 29.19 7.88
N GLU A 178 -0.87 29.86 8.96
CA GLU A 178 -2.25 30.31 9.17
C GLU A 178 -2.72 31.24 8.04
N LEU A 179 -1.90 32.25 7.68
CA LEU A 179 -2.19 33.14 6.56
C LEU A 179 -2.31 32.37 5.23
N LEU A 180 -1.38 31.44 4.96
CA LEU A 180 -1.41 30.66 3.72
C LEU A 180 -2.61 29.70 3.66
N GLN A 181 -3.03 29.12 4.77
CA GLN A 181 -4.24 28.29 4.85
C GLN A 181 -5.50 29.11 4.51
N GLY A 182 -5.59 30.34 5.03
CA GLY A 182 -6.64 31.30 4.66
C GLY A 182 -6.63 31.63 3.17
N ILE A 183 -5.45 32.00 2.63
CA ILE A 183 -5.27 32.30 1.20
C ILE A 183 -5.68 31.12 0.32
N VAL A 184 -5.26 29.90 0.64
CA VAL A 184 -5.61 28.69 -0.12
C VAL A 184 -7.12 28.49 -0.12
N SER A 185 -7.76 28.56 1.04
CA SER A 185 -9.20 28.37 1.18
C SER A 185 -10.00 29.41 0.37
N GLU A 186 -9.60 30.68 0.42
CA GLU A 186 -10.25 31.76 -0.33
C GLU A 186 -10.04 31.64 -1.85
N VAL A 187 -8.83 31.30 -2.29
CA VAL A 187 -8.52 31.14 -3.72
C VAL A 187 -9.24 29.93 -4.30
N GLU A 188 -9.35 28.83 -3.55
CA GLU A 188 -10.11 27.64 -3.97
C GLU A 188 -11.63 27.92 -4.01
N ALA A 189 -12.16 28.74 -3.10
CA ALA A 189 -13.57 29.08 -3.06
C ALA A 189 -13.98 30.13 -4.12
N SER A 190 -13.18 31.19 -4.30
CA SER A 190 -13.54 32.36 -5.12
C SER A 190 -12.88 32.39 -6.50
N GLY A 191 -11.80 31.62 -6.71
CA GLY A 191 -10.95 31.71 -7.89
C GLY A 191 -10.12 33.00 -8.00
N ASN A 192 -10.25 33.94 -7.05
CA ASN A 192 -9.57 35.24 -7.09
C ASN A 192 -8.48 35.33 -6.02
N GLY A 193 -7.22 35.36 -6.46
CA GLY A 193 -6.04 35.50 -5.60
C GLY A 193 -5.21 36.76 -5.84
N GLU A 194 -5.72 37.76 -6.59
CA GLU A 194 -4.89 38.82 -7.18
C GLU A 194 -4.07 39.56 -6.12
N ASN A 195 -4.71 39.93 -5.00
CA ASN A 195 -4.09 40.73 -3.94
C ASN A 195 -3.44 39.91 -2.81
N LYS A 196 -3.59 38.58 -2.80
CA LYS A 196 -3.15 37.73 -1.68
C LYS A 196 -1.63 37.71 -1.46
N ILE A 197 -0.84 38.00 -2.50
CA ILE A 197 0.62 38.15 -2.34
C ILE A 197 1.02 39.39 -1.55
N ASN A 198 0.18 40.43 -1.58
CA ASN A 198 0.46 41.67 -0.84
C ASN A 198 0.22 41.46 0.66
N GLU A 199 -0.74 40.62 1.03
CA GLU A 199 -0.93 40.18 2.42
C GLU A 199 0.35 39.48 2.93
N LEU A 200 0.88 38.55 2.14
CA LEU A 200 2.12 37.84 2.46
C LEU A 200 3.34 38.77 2.57
N LYS A 201 3.42 39.81 1.74
CA LYS A 201 4.49 40.82 1.78
C LYS A 201 4.40 41.75 3.00
N ARG A 202 3.19 41.96 3.55
CA ARG A 202 2.98 42.80 4.74
C ARG A 202 3.23 42.02 6.04
N LEU A 203 3.03 40.71 6.04
CA LEU A 203 3.26 39.86 7.20
C LEU A 203 4.68 40.07 7.76
N ARG A 204 4.78 40.46 9.03
CA ARG A 204 6.04 40.73 9.75
C ARG A 204 7.05 41.53 8.92
N TYR A 205 6.61 42.67 8.37
CA TYR A 205 7.45 43.56 7.56
C TYR A 205 8.08 42.87 6.32
N GLY A 206 7.46 41.79 5.86
CA GLY A 206 7.88 40.98 4.72
C GLY A 206 9.05 40.04 4.98
N ILE A 207 9.42 39.80 6.24
CA ILE A 207 10.50 38.86 6.60
C ILE A 207 10.19 37.43 6.09
N PRO A 208 9.00 36.85 6.40
CA PRO A 208 8.59 35.55 5.85
C PRO A 208 8.64 35.51 4.33
N TYR A 209 8.10 36.55 3.66
CA TYR A 209 8.07 36.64 2.21
C TYR A 209 9.48 36.60 1.60
N ARG A 210 10.42 37.38 2.12
CA ARG A 210 11.80 37.42 1.60
C ARG A 210 12.50 36.07 1.77
N TYR A 211 12.23 35.38 2.87
CA TYR A 211 12.74 34.03 3.10
C TYR A 211 12.17 33.04 2.07
N MET A 212 10.84 32.96 1.94
CA MET A 212 10.18 32.06 0.98
C MET A 212 10.59 32.37 -0.46
N TYR A 213 10.71 33.64 -0.82
CA TYR A 213 11.14 34.06 -2.15
C TYR A 213 12.53 33.55 -2.52
N ARG A 214 13.46 33.48 -1.55
CA ARG A 214 14.83 33.01 -1.74
C ARG A 214 14.92 31.48 -1.71
N ASN A 215 14.24 30.85 -0.75
CA ASN A 215 14.48 29.44 -0.41
C ASN A 215 13.41 28.49 -0.98
N LEU A 216 12.14 28.91 -1.07
CA LEU A 216 11.02 28.03 -1.39
C LEU A 216 10.44 28.26 -2.80
N PHE A 217 10.37 29.52 -3.26
CA PHE A 217 9.81 29.84 -4.58
C PHE A 217 10.57 29.15 -5.74
N PRO A 218 11.91 28.96 -5.69
CA PRO A 218 12.60 28.15 -6.70
C PRO A 218 12.03 26.74 -6.88
N ASP A 219 11.48 26.12 -5.83
CA ASP A 219 10.92 24.76 -5.88
C ASP A 219 9.51 24.69 -6.49
N LEU A 220 8.81 25.83 -6.52
CA LEU A 220 7.50 26.01 -7.13
C LEU A 220 7.58 26.41 -8.61
N ARG A 221 8.75 26.90 -9.06
CA ARG A 221 9.02 27.21 -10.47
C ARG A 221 9.34 25.93 -11.23
N ALA A 222 8.39 24.99 -11.26
CA ALA A 222 8.60 23.67 -11.81
C ALA A 222 7.40 23.17 -12.61
N SER A 223 7.67 22.24 -13.53
CA SER A 223 6.64 21.44 -14.19
C SER A 223 6.90 19.96 -13.94
N CYS A 224 5.85 19.22 -13.62
CA CYS A 224 5.92 17.79 -13.36
C CYS A 224 5.35 17.02 -14.55
N LEU A 225 6.07 16.03 -15.05
CA LEU A 225 5.60 15.11 -16.08
C LEU A 225 5.34 13.75 -15.44
N TYR A 226 4.17 13.20 -15.71
CA TYR A 226 3.71 11.88 -15.27
C TYR A 226 3.44 11.00 -16.48
N ILE A 227 3.85 9.74 -16.41
CA ILE A 227 3.61 8.74 -17.46
C ILE A 227 2.91 7.55 -16.81
N TRP A 228 1.79 7.14 -17.40
CA TRP A 228 1.10 5.91 -17.08
C TRP A 228 1.34 4.92 -18.21
N TYR A 229 1.65 3.68 -17.84
CA TYR A 229 1.84 2.60 -18.77
C TYR A 229 1.20 1.31 -18.26
N GLU A 230 0.79 0.49 -19.21
CA GLU A 230 0.23 -0.84 -18.99
C GLU A 230 1.15 -1.90 -19.58
N SER A 231 1.24 -3.08 -18.93
CA SER A 231 1.97 -4.20 -19.52
C SER A 231 1.09 -4.96 -20.52
N LYS A 232 1.46 -4.94 -21.81
CA LYS A 232 0.88 -5.80 -22.83
C LYS A 232 1.52 -7.18 -22.75
N ARG A 233 0.71 -8.21 -22.45
CA ARG A 233 1.13 -9.61 -22.60
C ARG A 233 1.31 -9.90 -24.08
N LYS A 234 2.55 -10.05 -24.57
CA LYS A 234 2.78 -10.74 -25.84
C LYS A 234 2.39 -12.21 -25.66
N SER A 235 1.28 -12.62 -26.26
CA SER A 235 1.04 -14.04 -26.53
C SER A 235 2.00 -14.44 -27.63
N PHE A 236 3.05 -15.18 -27.30
CA PHE A 236 3.78 -15.91 -28.32
C PHE A 236 2.83 -16.96 -28.89
N PRO A 237 2.62 -17.07 -30.22
CA PRO A 237 2.00 -18.25 -30.77
C PRO A 237 2.83 -19.45 -30.32
N ALA A 238 2.16 -20.48 -29.82
CA ALA A 238 2.80 -21.71 -29.39
C ALA A 238 3.69 -22.20 -30.53
N MET A 239 5.01 -22.18 -30.31
CA MET A 239 5.96 -22.82 -31.20
C MET A 239 5.55 -24.29 -31.26
N GLN A 240 5.02 -24.73 -32.40
CA GLN A 240 4.80 -26.14 -32.67
C GLN A 240 6.17 -26.82 -32.55
N VAL A 241 6.36 -27.54 -31.46
CA VAL A 241 7.51 -28.43 -31.29
C VAL A 241 7.28 -29.57 -32.28
N ILE A 242 7.90 -29.48 -33.45
CA ILE A 242 8.12 -30.65 -34.29
C ILE A 242 9.13 -31.51 -33.53
N SER A 243 8.64 -32.61 -32.97
CA SER A 243 9.46 -33.64 -32.35
C SER A 243 10.28 -34.35 -33.43
N HIS A 244 11.46 -33.81 -33.75
CA HIS A 244 12.48 -34.61 -34.40
C HIS A 244 13.24 -35.38 -33.32
N LEU A 245 12.94 -36.67 -33.28
CA LEU A 245 13.73 -37.72 -32.65
C LEU A 245 15.18 -37.57 -33.14
N HIS A 246 16.12 -37.32 -32.23
CA HIS A 246 17.53 -37.54 -32.52
C HIS A 246 18.10 -38.51 -31.48
N ASP A 247 18.28 -39.73 -31.96
CA ASP A 247 19.11 -40.76 -31.36
C ASP A 247 20.58 -40.31 -31.34
N THR A 248 21.23 -40.66 -30.23
CA THR A 248 22.65 -40.95 -30.00
C THR A 248 23.71 -40.31 -30.92
N LEU A 249 24.70 -39.66 -30.30
CA LEU A 249 26.08 -40.15 -30.24
C LEU A 249 26.89 -39.29 -29.23
N TYR A 250 27.44 -39.94 -28.20
CA TYR A 250 28.46 -39.36 -27.32
C TYR A 250 29.79 -39.30 -28.07
N LEU A 251 30.37 -38.11 -28.21
CA LEU A 251 31.79 -37.93 -28.54
C LEU A 251 32.54 -37.47 -27.28
N PRO A 252 33.58 -38.20 -26.83
CA PRO A 252 34.44 -37.71 -25.77
C PRO A 252 35.51 -36.81 -26.40
N CYS A 253 35.54 -35.53 -26.05
CA CYS A 253 36.69 -34.69 -26.41
C CYS A 253 37.38 -34.16 -25.15
N LYS A 254 38.65 -34.57 -25.04
CA LYS A 254 39.62 -34.26 -24.00
C LYS A 254 39.88 -32.76 -23.91
N LEU A 255 40.09 -32.28 -22.68
CA LEU A 255 40.66 -30.98 -22.35
C LEU A 255 42.11 -30.87 -22.82
N SER A 256 42.47 -29.72 -23.39
CA SER A 256 43.70 -29.00 -23.03
C SER A 256 43.54 -27.49 -23.27
N PRO A 257 44.31 -26.66 -22.54
CA PRO A 257 43.96 -25.27 -22.25
C PRO A 257 44.74 -24.29 -23.13
N PHE A 258 44.09 -23.26 -23.67
CA PHE A 258 44.80 -22.07 -24.12
C PHE A 258 44.00 -20.82 -23.77
N GLY A 259 44.63 -19.99 -22.96
CA GLY A 259 44.10 -18.72 -22.48
C GLY A 259 44.07 -17.66 -23.57
N GLY A 260 43.25 -16.65 -23.31
CA GLY A 260 43.10 -15.46 -24.14
C GLY A 260 41.96 -14.64 -23.59
N GLU A 261 42.26 -13.77 -22.63
CA GLU A 261 41.33 -12.85 -22.00
C GLU A 261 40.68 -11.94 -23.04
N THR A 262 39.37 -11.75 -22.93
CA THR A 262 38.73 -10.49 -23.33
C THR A 262 37.56 -10.26 -22.39
N GLY A 263 37.77 -9.35 -21.43
CA GLY A 263 36.77 -8.92 -20.47
C GLY A 263 35.60 -8.26 -21.17
N GLY A 264 34.50 -9.00 -21.29
CA GLY A 264 33.18 -8.46 -21.58
C GLY A 264 32.36 -8.43 -20.29
N PHE A 265 32.27 -7.26 -19.67
CA PHE A 265 31.31 -6.99 -18.59
C PHE A 265 29.89 -7.14 -19.16
N GLN A 266 29.29 -8.32 -19.02
CA GLN A 266 27.85 -8.51 -19.12
C GLN A 266 27.28 -8.81 -17.73
N SER A 267 27.11 -7.77 -16.92
CA SER A 267 26.13 -7.81 -15.83
C SER A 267 24.75 -7.46 -16.40
N GLY A 268 24.19 -8.39 -17.18
CA GLY A 268 22.75 -8.53 -17.24
C GLY A 268 22.35 -9.32 -16.01
N GLU A 269 22.12 -8.65 -14.88
CA GLU A 269 21.45 -9.31 -13.76
C GLU A 269 20.10 -9.82 -14.29
N LYS A 270 20.03 -11.13 -14.58
CA LYS A 270 18.78 -11.84 -14.73
C LYS A 270 18.09 -11.73 -13.37
N HIS A 271 17.29 -10.68 -13.19
CA HIS A 271 16.45 -10.55 -12.01
C HIS A 271 15.66 -11.85 -11.89
N GLY A 272 15.91 -12.59 -10.81
CA GLY A 272 15.23 -13.84 -10.52
C GLY A 272 13.71 -13.64 -10.48
N PRO A 273 12.92 -14.72 -10.60
CA PRO A 273 11.47 -14.62 -10.53
C PRO A 273 11.03 -13.94 -9.22
N PHE A 274 10.24 -12.87 -9.35
CA PHE A 274 9.67 -12.12 -8.23
C PHE A 274 8.37 -12.78 -7.78
N TYR A 275 8.31 -13.21 -6.51
CA TYR A 275 7.13 -13.80 -5.91
C TYR A 275 6.65 -12.94 -4.73
N MET A 276 5.41 -12.50 -4.84
CA MET A 276 4.72 -11.71 -3.83
C MET A 276 3.31 -12.28 -3.67
N ALA A 277 2.71 -12.13 -2.50
CA ALA A 277 1.33 -12.43 -2.28
C ALA A 277 0.64 -11.32 -1.49
N VAL A 278 -0.66 -11.15 -1.74
CA VAL A 278 -1.55 -10.33 -0.91
C VAL A 278 -2.50 -11.28 -0.20
N LYS A 279 -2.66 -11.12 1.11
CA LYS A 279 -3.50 -12.01 1.93
C LYS A 279 -4.56 -11.23 2.69
N THR A 280 -5.68 -11.89 2.96
CA THR A 280 -6.73 -11.42 3.87
C THR A 280 -7.23 -12.60 4.69
N ASN A 281 -7.29 -12.43 6.01
CA ASN A 281 -7.71 -13.43 6.98
C ASN A 281 -9.23 -13.43 7.11
N MET A 282 -9.86 -14.47 6.56
CA MET A 282 -11.31 -14.61 6.51
C MET A 282 -11.93 -14.83 7.90
N LEU A 283 -11.16 -15.30 8.89
CA LEU A 283 -11.65 -15.39 10.27
C LEU A 283 -11.87 -14.00 10.88
N TYR A 284 -10.98 -13.06 10.57
CA TYR A 284 -11.12 -11.67 11.00
C TYR A 284 -12.26 -10.98 10.26
N ASP A 285 -12.41 -11.25 8.96
CA ASP A 285 -13.55 -10.73 8.19
C ASP A 285 -14.90 -11.20 8.75
N ALA A 286 -14.99 -12.49 9.15
CA ALA A 286 -16.17 -13.05 9.81
C ALA A 286 -16.48 -12.37 11.16
N LEU A 287 -15.44 -11.86 11.83
CA LEU A 287 -15.54 -11.08 13.07
C LEU A 287 -15.67 -9.57 12.82
N LEU A 288 -15.94 -9.13 11.59
CA LEU A 288 -16.03 -7.71 11.22
C LEU A 288 -14.75 -6.93 11.53
N VAL A 289 -13.59 -7.56 11.31
CA VAL A 289 -12.28 -6.93 11.41
C VAL A 289 -11.61 -6.96 10.03
N PRO A 290 -11.81 -5.92 9.21
CA PRO A 290 -11.11 -5.78 7.94
C PRO A 290 -9.60 -5.84 8.14
N ASN A 291 -8.93 -6.64 7.31
CA ASN A 291 -7.50 -6.85 7.38
C ASN A 291 -6.89 -7.06 6.00
N ILE A 292 -5.63 -6.66 5.87
CA ILE A 292 -4.85 -6.84 4.63
C ILE A 292 -3.40 -7.14 4.98
N GLY A 293 -2.84 -8.08 4.24
CA GLY A 293 -1.49 -8.57 4.39
C GLY A 293 -0.73 -8.60 3.09
N VAL A 294 0.59 -8.42 3.17
CA VAL A 294 1.51 -8.57 2.04
C VAL A 294 2.63 -9.51 2.45
N GLU A 295 2.95 -10.48 1.60
CA GLU A 295 4.02 -11.45 1.80
C GLU A 295 5.00 -11.43 0.61
N PHE A 296 6.29 -11.35 0.91
CA PHE A 296 7.37 -11.37 -0.07
C PHE A 296 8.22 -12.62 0.11
N TYR A 297 8.45 -13.35 -0.98
CA TYR A 297 9.40 -14.46 -0.98
C TYR A 297 10.82 -13.93 -1.17
N VAL A 298 11.71 -14.25 -0.24
CA VAL A 298 13.09 -13.71 -0.19
C VAL A 298 14.13 -14.72 -0.69
N GLY A 299 13.68 -15.91 -1.11
CA GLY A 299 14.55 -16.99 -1.60
C GLY A 299 14.89 -18.03 -0.54
N LYS A 300 15.49 -19.14 -0.98
CA LYS A 300 15.88 -20.28 -0.11
C LYS A 300 14.74 -20.77 0.82
N ASN A 301 13.52 -20.75 0.32
CA ASN A 301 12.30 -21.11 1.04
C ASN A 301 11.96 -20.19 2.23
N TRP A 302 12.37 -18.92 2.19
CA TRP A 302 11.98 -17.91 3.19
C TRP A 302 11.02 -16.89 2.61
N SER A 303 10.08 -16.44 3.44
CA SER A 303 9.24 -15.29 3.17
C SER A 303 9.12 -14.38 4.38
N LEU A 304 8.83 -13.11 4.08
CA LEU A 304 8.56 -12.07 5.05
C LEU A 304 7.16 -11.54 4.77
N ALA A 305 6.29 -11.51 5.78
CA ALA A 305 4.96 -10.95 5.67
C ALA A 305 4.74 -9.82 6.67
N GLY A 306 3.88 -8.88 6.28
CA GLY A 306 3.37 -7.84 7.16
C GLY A 306 1.87 -7.70 6.99
N ASN A 307 1.14 -7.68 8.11
CA ASN A 307 -0.30 -7.56 8.13
C ASN A 307 -0.75 -6.32 8.88
N TRP A 308 -1.91 -5.81 8.48
CA TRP A 308 -2.59 -4.70 9.11
C TRP A 308 -4.07 -5.01 9.28
N MET A 309 -4.61 -4.69 10.45
CA MET A 309 -6.04 -4.87 10.77
C MET A 309 -6.62 -3.57 11.35
N TYR A 310 -7.85 -3.24 10.96
CA TYR A 310 -8.53 -2.05 11.44
C TYR A 310 -10.05 -2.21 11.45
N ALA A 311 -10.62 -2.07 12.65
CA ALA A 311 -12.05 -2.05 12.93
C ALA A 311 -12.35 -0.85 13.84
N TRP A 312 -13.32 -0.02 13.46
CA TRP A 312 -13.78 1.12 14.26
C TRP A 312 -15.30 1.23 14.22
N TRP A 313 -15.97 0.26 14.85
CA TRP A 313 -17.43 0.24 14.88
C TRP A 313 -17.93 0.76 16.22
N LYS A 314 -19.04 1.49 16.12
CA LYS A 314 -19.77 2.06 17.24
C LYS A 314 -21.25 1.72 17.04
N SER A 315 -21.92 1.24 18.07
CA SER A 315 -23.37 1.06 18.06
C SER A 315 -23.97 1.50 19.42
N ASP A 316 -25.08 2.23 19.40
CA ASP A 316 -25.78 2.76 20.58
C ASP A 316 -27.31 2.65 20.38
N ARG A 317 -28.09 2.23 21.41
CA ARG A 317 -28.69 3.16 22.40
C ARG A 317 -28.27 2.97 23.87
N HIS A 318 -27.37 2.05 24.24
CA HIS A 318 -26.61 2.08 25.51
C HIS A 318 -25.28 1.28 25.44
N HIS A 319 -24.59 1.40 24.30
CA HIS A 319 -23.20 0.99 23.99
C HIS A 319 -22.89 -0.44 23.53
N ASN A 320 -22.28 -0.51 22.33
CA ASN A 320 -21.52 -1.62 21.78
C ASN A 320 -20.34 -1.09 20.94
N TYR A 321 -19.13 -1.13 21.51
CA TYR A 321 -17.89 -0.85 20.80
C TYR A 321 -17.30 -2.15 20.23
N TRP A 322 -16.89 -2.08 18.97
CA TRP A 322 -16.08 -3.10 18.33
C TRP A 322 -14.90 -2.38 17.67
N ARG A 323 -13.82 -2.18 18.42
CA ARG A 323 -12.61 -1.55 17.90
C ARG A 323 -11.43 -2.46 18.07
N LEU A 324 -10.65 -2.60 17.00
CA LEU A 324 -9.42 -3.36 16.96
C LEU A 324 -8.53 -2.72 15.91
N TYR A 325 -7.33 -2.31 16.30
CA TYR A 325 -6.35 -1.83 15.33
C TYR A 325 -4.97 -2.31 15.71
N GLY A 326 -4.19 -2.70 14.70
CA GLY A 326 -2.87 -3.25 14.91
C GLY A 326 -2.26 -3.79 13.63
N GLY A 327 -1.08 -4.34 13.79
CA GLY A 327 -0.38 -5.01 12.71
C GLY A 327 0.63 -6.00 13.25
N ASP A 328 1.14 -6.82 12.35
CA ASP A 328 2.14 -7.82 12.68
C ASP A 328 3.15 -7.99 11.56
N LEU A 329 4.27 -8.57 11.95
CA LEU A 329 5.35 -8.97 11.07
C LEU A 329 5.63 -10.45 11.32
N GLU A 330 5.76 -11.20 10.23
CA GLU A 330 5.95 -12.65 10.24
C GLU A 330 7.15 -13.01 9.37
N VAL A 331 8.01 -13.87 9.88
CA VAL A 331 9.11 -14.48 9.11
C VAL A 331 8.80 -15.97 8.99
N ARG A 332 8.60 -16.46 7.76
CA ARG A 332 8.19 -17.83 7.48
C ARG A 332 9.26 -18.60 6.72
N ARG A 333 9.41 -19.87 7.05
CA ARG A 333 10.22 -20.85 6.32
C ARG A 333 9.32 -21.95 5.77
N TRP A 334 9.40 -22.16 4.47
CA TRP A 334 8.63 -23.14 3.71
C TRP A 334 9.39 -24.47 3.60
N PHE A 335 8.68 -25.59 3.68
CA PHE A 335 9.29 -26.92 3.58
C PHE A 335 8.34 -28.00 3.05
N GLY A 336 8.93 -29.13 2.69
CA GLY A 336 8.25 -30.26 2.08
C GLY A 336 8.22 -30.17 0.55
N ARG A 337 7.75 -31.26 -0.07
CA ARG A 337 7.78 -31.45 -1.52
C ARG A 337 7.11 -30.31 -2.30
N LYS A 338 5.94 -29.87 -1.84
CA LYS A 338 5.19 -28.77 -2.48
C LYS A 338 5.91 -27.43 -2.41
N ALA A 339 6.64 -27.15 -1.34
CA ALA A 339 7.42 -25.93 -1.19
C ALA A 339 8.66 -25.92 -2.10
N SER A 340 9.26 -27.10 -2.33
CA SER A 340 10.35 -27.27 -3.29
C SER A 340 9.89 -27.15 -4.74
N GLU A 341 8.66 -27.62 -5.04
CA GLU A 341 8.05 -27.52 -6.36
C GLU A 341 7.58 -26.07 -6.64
N LYS A 342 7.05 -25.38 -5.63
CA LYS A 342 6.51 -24.04 -5.78
C LYS A 342 6.67 -23.16 -4.53
N PRO A 343 7.20 -21.92 -4.67
CA PRO A 343 7.20 -20.92 -3.60
C PRO A 343 5.79 -20.58 -3.09
N LEU A 344 5.67 -20.31 -1.79
CA LEU A 344 4.42 -19.94 -1.11
C LEU A 344 3.32 -21.03 -1.18
N ALA A 345 3.70 -22.29 -1.34
CA ALA A 345 2.80 -23.43 -1.34
C ALA A 345 3.32 -24.56 -0.42
N GLY A 346 2.42 -25.27 0.23
CA GLY A 346 2.76 -26.37 1.14
C GLY A 346 2.96 -25.92 2.58
N HIS A 347 3.79 -26.66 3.33
CA HIS A 347 3.98 -26.46 4.76
C HIS A 347 4.93 -25.29 5.03
N HIS A 348 4.62 -24.55 6.08
CA HIS A 348 5.50 -23.49 6.58
C HIS A 348 5.48 -23.43 8.10
N ILE A 349 6.57 -22.90 8.65
CA ILE A 349 6.73 -22.56 10.06
C ILE A 349 7.27 -21.14 10.14
N GLY A 350 6.77 -20.35 11.08
CA GLY A 350 7.14 -18.95 11.18
C GLY A 350 7.30 -18.46 12.60
N LEU A 351 7.95 -17.30 12.72
CA LEU A 351 7.99 -16.49 13.92
C LEU A 351 7.21 -15.21 13.62
N TYR A 352 6.28 -14.85 14.49
CA TYR A 352 5.49 -13.64 14.34
C TYR A 352 5.57 -12.74 15.56
N GLY A 353 5.45 -11.44 15.32
CA GLY A 353 5.30 -10.40 16.32
C GLY A 353 4.16 -9.47 15.93
N ARG A 354 3.16 -9.33 16.81
CA ARG A 354 1.97 -8.51 16.60
C ARG A 354 1.88 -7.44 17.66
N ILE A 355 1.48 -6.25 17.24
CA ILE A 355 1.21 -5.09 18.09
C ILE A 355 -0.21 -4.64 17.80
N PHE A 356 -1.03 -4.51 18.83
CA PHE A 356 -2.44 -4.17 18.65
C PHE A 356 -3.03 -3.48 19.88
N THR A 357 -4.17 -2.87 19.65
CA THR A 357 -5.04 -2.32 20.68
C THR A 357 -6.46 -2.76 20.37
N TYR A 358 -7.29 -2.86 21.40
CA TYR A 358 -8.67 -3.27 21.23
C TYR A 358 -9.55 -2.58 22.25
N ASP A 359 -10.81 -2.40 21.89
CA ASP A 359 -11.87 -1.90 22.75
C ASP A 359 -13.15 -2.64 22.36
N PHE A 360 -13.50 -3.63 23.17
CA PHE A 360 -14.67 -4.47 22.98
C PHE A 360 -15.65 -4.28 24.11
N GLU A 361 -16.85 -3.83 23.76
CA GLU A 361 -17.96 -3.67 24.69
C GLU A 361 -19.20 -4.38 24.14
N THR A 362 -19.70 -5.34 24.91
CA THR A 362 -20.92 -6.10 24.58
C THR A 362 -21.97 -5.86 25.66
N GLY A 363 -22.55 -4.65 25.68
CA GLY A 363 -23.72 -4.32 26.50
C GLY A 363 -23.57 -4.48 28.02
N GLY A 364 -22.45 -4.04 28.61
CA GLY A 364 -22.38 -3.87 30.08
C GLY A 364 -21.00 -3.88 30.74
N THR A 365 -19.99 -4.55 30.18
CA THR A 365 -18.59 -4.42 30.64
C THR A 365 -17.68 -4.43 29.42
N GLY A 366 -16.94 -3.35 29.25
CA GLY A 366 -15.98 -3.20 28.17
C GLY A 366 -14.58 -3.61 28.60
N TYR A 367 -13.83 -4.13 27.64
CA TYR A 367 -12.44 -4.53 27.77
C TYR A 367 -11.61 -3.74 26.77
N MET A 368 -10.71 -2.91 27.29
CA MET A 368 -9.86 -2.08 26.46
C MET A 368 -8.39 -2.40 26.71
N GLY A 369 -7.69 -2.83 25.67
CA GLY A 369 -6.24 -2.94 25.65
C GLY A 369 -5.63 -1.73 24.95
N GLY A 370 -4.94 -0.88 25.71
CA GLY A 370 -4.52 0.47 25.30
C GLY A 370 -4.96 1.52 26.33
N LYS A 371 -4.49 2.77 26.25
CA LYS A 371 -5.05 3.88 27.05
C LYS A 371 -5.64 4.97 26.15
N PRO A 372 -6.77 5.58 26.52
CA PRO A 372 -7.35 6.69 25.77
C PRO A 372 -6.44 7.91 25.93
N GLY A 373 -6.21 8.64 24.84
CA GLY A 373 -5.40 9.88 24.85
C GLY A 373 -3.88 9.68 24.91
N GLY A 374 -3.38 8.44 24.91
CA GLY A 374 -1.96 8.12 24.69
C GLY A 374 -1.67 7.78 23.23
N THR A 375 -0.39 7.79 22.83
CA THR A 375 0.03 7.28 21.52
C THR A 375 -0.05 5.75 21.48
N LEU A 376 -0.10 5.16 20.28
CA LEU A 376 -0.08 3.70 20.07
C LEU A 376 1.12 3.03 20.78
N TRP A 377 2.21 3.77 20.96
CA TRP A 377 3.44 3.36 21.63
C TRP A 377 3.37 3.39 23.15
N ASP A 378 2.47 4.20 23.73
CA ASP A 378 2.46 4.42 25.17
C ASP A 378 1.90 3.23 25.96
N LYS A 379 1.00 2.42 25.37
CA LYS A 379 0.42 1.20 25.98
C LYS A 379 -0.08 0.17 24.97
N MET A 380 0.77 -0.27 24.05
CA MET A 380 0.40 -1.36 23.14
C MET A 380 0.20 -2.71 23.86
N ASN A 381 -0.76 -3.51 23.38
CA ASN A 381 -0.72 -4.96 23.60
C ASN A 381 0.16 -5.58 22.52
N TYR A 382 0.88 -6.63 22.89
CA TYR A 382 1.77 -7.33 21.97
C TYR A 382 1.63 -8.84 22.12
N SER A 383 1.80 -9.55 21.02
CA SER A 383 1.94 -11.00 21.01
C SER A 383 3.13 -11.43 20.18
N VAL A 384 3.94 -12.34 20.69
CA VAL A 384 5.07 -12.94 19.98
C VAL A 384 4.95 -14.45 20.09
N GLY A 385 5.12 -15.15 18.97
CA GLY A 385 4.90 -16.59 18.95
C GLY A 385 5.48 -17.28 17.73
N LEU A 386 5.35 -18.60 17.74
CA LEU A 386 5.66 -19.46 16.61
C LEU A 386 4.35 -19.89 15.95
N GLU A 387 4.35 -19.90 14.63
CA GLU A 387 3.24 -20.33 13.81
C GLU A 387 3.61 -21.56 12.98
N TYR A 388 2.63 -22.41 12.73
CA TYR A 388 2.71 -23.49 11.75
C TYR A 388 1.52 -23.35 10.81
N GLY A 389 1.76 -23.53 9.52
CA GLY A 389 0.68 -23.45 8.55
C GLY A 389 0.86 -24.29 7.30
N TYR A 390 -0.20 -24.27 6.49
CA TYR A 390 -0.28 -24.97 5.24
C TYR A 390 -1.03 -24.15 4.18
N SER A 391 -0.36 -23.86 3.08
CA SER A 391 -0.90 -23.14 1.94
C SER A 391 -1.34 -24.10 0.84
N LEU A 392 -2.65 -24.14 0.58
CA LEU A 392 -3.30 -24.99 -0.41
C LEU A 392 -3.64 -24.20 -1.68
N PRO A 393 -3.08 -24.56 -2.84
CA PRO A 393 -3.52 -24.06 -4.14
C PRO A 393 -4.99 -24.38 -4.44
N VAL A 394 -5.82 -23.35 -4.69
CA VAL A 394 -7.26 -23.51 -5.01
C VAL A 394 -7.58 -23.06 -6.43
N ALA A 395 -6.98 -21.98 -6.91
CA ALA A 395 -7.16 -21.49 -8.28
C ALA A 395 -5.83 -21.06 -8.90
N ARG A 396 -5.83 -20.65 -10.19
CA ARG A 396 -4.61 -20.30 -10.93
C ARG A 396 -3.70 -19.30 -10.20
N ARG A 397 -4.23 -18.38 -9.39
CA ARG A 397 -3.45 -17.42 -8.60
C ARG A 397 -3.93 -17.31 -7.14
N LEU A 398 -4.75 -18.25 -6.68
CA LEU A 398 -5.32 -18.21 -5.34
C LEU A 398 -4.92 -19.44 -4.54
N ASN A 399 -4.49 -19.21 -3.30
CA ASN A 399 -4.27 -20.23 -2.29
C ASN A 399 -5.18 -19.94 -1.08
N LEU A 400 -5.49 -21.00 -0.33
CA LEU A 400 -6.02 -20.91 1.03
C LEU A 400 -4.90 -21.29 1.99
N ASP A 401 -4.52 -20.38 2.87
CA ASP A 401 -3.48 -20.57 3.88
C ASP A 401 -4.11 -20.77 5.26
N PHE A 402 -3.79 -21.90 5.88
CA PHE A 402 -4.29 -22.27 7.20
C PHE A 402 -3.15 -22.17 8.19
N VAL A 403 -3.31 -21.35 9.24
CA VAL A 403 -2.25 -21.08 10.21
C VAL A 403 -2.76 -21.22 11.62
N ILE A 404 -1.93 -21.82 12.47
CA ILE A 404 -2.15 -21.87 13.91
C ILE A 404 -0.87 -21.46 14.62
N GLY A 405 -0.98 -20.58 15.62
CA GLY A 405 0.18 -20.01 16.32
C GLY A 405 0.06 -20.05 17.83
N VAL A 406 1.16 -20.45 18.46
CA VAL A 406 1.30 -20.52 19.92
C VAL A 406 2.36 -19.52 20.34
N GLY A 407 2.03 -18.71 21.34
CA GLY A 407 2.85 -17.58 21.72
C GLY A 407 2.50 -17.00 23.07
N TYR A 408 3.18 -15.91 23.37
CA TYR A 408 2.98 -15.11 24.55
C TYR A 408 2.28 -13.81 24.18
N TRP A 409 1.18 -13.52 24.87
CA TRP A 409 0.45 -12.25 24.79
C TRP A 409 0.65 -11.48 26.10
N GLY A 410 1.32 -10.33 25.98
CA GLY A 410 1.55 -9.37 27.04
C GLY A 410 0.85 -8.03 26.76
N GLY A 411 0.48 -7.33 27.82
CA GLY A 411 -0.07 -5.98 27.72
C GLY A 411 -0.86 -5.56 28.96
N GLU A 412 -1.20 -4.29 29.05
CA GLU A 412 -2.15 -3.78 30.03
C GLU A 412 -3.55 -3.79 29.38
N TYR A 413 -4.56 -4.19 30.15
CA TYR A 413 -5.95 -4.02 29.76
C TYR A 413 -6.77 -3.49 30.91
N HIS A 414 -7.77 -2.70 30.57
CA HIS A 414 -8.67 -2.06 31.49
C HIS A 414 -10.06 -2.66 31.32
N LYS A 415 -10.72 -2.91 32.45
CA LYS A 415 -12.15 -3.19 32.49
C LYS A 415 -12.86 -1.92 32.87
N TYR A 416 -13.84 -1.54 32.08
CA TYR A 416 -14.73 -0.45 32.40
C TYR A 416 -16.17 -0.96 32.37
N ALA A 417 -17.05 -0.24 33.07
CA ALA A 417 -18.47 -0.41 32.84
C ALA A 417 -19.09 0.94 32.48
N PRO A 418 -19.98 0.98 31.47
CA PRO A 418 -20.84 2.13 31.25
C PRO A 418 -21.82 2.24 32.44
N ILE A 419 -21.68 3.27 33.27
CA ILE A 419 -22.62 3.59 34.34
C ILE A 419 -23.09 5.02 34.08
N ASP A 420 -24.40 5.22 33.96
CA ASP A 420 -25.03 6.53 33.78
C ASP A 420 -24.40 7.39 32.66
N GLY A 421 -24.12 6.76 31.52
CA GLY A 421 -23.51 7.42 30.35
C GLY A 421 -22.00 7.72 30.48
N HIS A 422 -21.34 7.26 31.54
CA HIS A 422 -19.91 7.47 31.79
C HIS A 422 -19.13 6.14 31.81
N TYR A 423 -17.90 6.16 31.29
CA TYR A 423 -16.97 5.02 31.31
C TYR A 423 -16.21 4.97 32.62
N VAL A 424 -16.74 4.25 33.60
CA VAL A 424 -16.09 4.11 34.90
C VAL A 424 -15.07 2.98 34.84
N TRP A 425 -13.79 3.32 35.00
CA TRP A 425 -12.70 2.36 35.14
C TRP A 425 -12.92 1.54 36.42
N LYS A 426 -13.14 0.23 36.25
CA LYS A 426 -13.32 -0.69 37.38
C LYS A 426 -12.01 -1.33 37.78
N GLU A 427 -11.18 -1.67 36.82
CA GLU A 427 -9.97 -2.44 37.09
C GLU A 427 -8.91 -2.27 36.00
N THR A 428 -7.65 -2.16 36.42
CA THR A 428 -6.48 -2.23 35.55
C THR A 428 -5.77 -3.55 35.80
N ARG A 429 -5.58 -4.36 34.75
CA ARG A 429 -4.90 -5.65 34.86
C ARG A 429 -3.77 -5.76 33.84
N ARG A 430 -2.72 -6.47 34.23
CA ARG A 430 -1.66 -6.90 33.33
C ARG A 430 -1.98 -8.29 32.77
N ARG A 431 -2.02 -8.40 31.46
CA ARG A 431 -2.22 -9.65 30.72
C ARG A 431 -0.87 -10.37 30.63
N HIS A 432 -0.87 -11.63 31.07
CA HIS A 432 0.20 -12.59 30.87
C HIS A 432 -0.45 -13.88 30.40
N TRP A 433 -0.53 -14.08 29.10
CA TRP A 433 -1.14 -15.27 28.51
C TRP A 433 -0.11 -16.00 27.65
N PHE A 434 0.01 -17.31 27.87
CA PHE A 434 0.79 -18.19 27.02
C PHE A 434 -0.12 -19.32 26.55
N GLY A 435 -0.19 -19.53 25.24
CA GLY A 435 -1.06 -20.55 24.65
C GLY A 435 -1.35 -20.24 23.20
N LEU A 436 -2.51 -20.69 22.73
CA LEU A 436 -2.99 -20.33 21.40
C LEU A 436 -3.21 -18.81 21.35
N THR A 437 -2.52 -18.16 20.42
CA THR A 437 -2.51 -16.70 20.27
C THR A 437 -2.77 -16.27 18.83
N GLU A 438 -2.81 -17.21 17.89
CA GLU A 438 -3.07 -16.93 16.49
C GLU A 438 -3.78 -18.11 15.81
N ALA A 439 -4.75 -17.79 14.97
CA ALA A 439 -5.42 -18.72 14.08
C ALA A 439 -5.84 -17.93 12.83
N GLU A 440 -5.45 -18.41 11.65
CA GLU A 440 -5.76 -17.76 10.39
C GLU A 440 -6.34 -18.76 9.39
N ILE A 441 -7.35 -18.30 8.65
CA ILE A 441 -7.75 -18.90 7.37
C ILE A 441 -7.69 -17.79 6.35
N SER A 442 -6.57 -17.71 5.65
CA SER A 442 -6.24 -16.59 4.79
C SER A 442 -6.48 -16.92 3.32
N LEU A 443 -7.20 -16.05 2.62
CA LEU A 443 -7.26 -16.07 1.16
C LEU A 443 -6.02 -15.34 0.63
N VAL A 444 -5.20 -16.06 -0.13
CA VAL A 444 -3.89 -15.57 -0.59
C VAL A 444 -3.88 -15.44 -2.09
N TRP A 445 -3.66 -14.22 -2.59
CA TRP A 445 -3.51 -13.93 -4.00
C TRP A 445 -2.03 -13.81 -4.39
N LEU A 446 -1.60 -14.73 -5.24
CA LEU A 446 -0.26 -14.80 -5.81
C LEU A 446 -0.02 -13.77 -6.92
N LEU A 447 0.87 -12.83 -6.63
CA LEU A 447 1.38 -11.79 -7.52
C LEU A 447 2.80 -12.13 -8.02
N GLY A 448 3.16 -11.58 -9.18
CA GLY A 448 4.47 -11.81 -9.80
C GLY A 448 4.44 -12.62 -11.09
N ARG A 449 5.55 -12.53 -11.83
CA ARG A 449 5.75 -13.14 -13.16
C ARG A 449 6.12 -14.61 -12.97
N GLY A 450 5.25 -15.51 -13.43
CA GLY A 450 5.42 -16.96 -13.23
C GLY A 450 4.79 -17.51 -11.94
N ASN A 451 4.26 -16.66 -11.06
CA ASN A 451 3.60 -17.11 -9.83
C ASN A 451 2.15 -17.55 -10.08
N TYR A 452 1.96 -18.73 -10.67
CA TYR A 452 0.65 -19.34 -10.89
C TYR A 452 0.63 -20.80 -10.43
N ASN A 453 -0.54 -21.30 -10.02
CA ASN A 453 -0.76 -22.70 -9.72
C ASN A 453 -1.02 -23.44 -11.03
N GLU A 454 -0.32 -24.55 -11.23
CA GLU A 454 -0.62 -25.46 -12.35
C GLU A 454 -1.98 -26.13 -12.12
N LYS A 455 -2.75 -26.32 -13.20
CA LYS A 455 -4.06 -26.97 -13.10
C LYS A 455 -3.85 -28.43 -12.68
N LYS A 456 -4.50 -28.82 -11.57
CA LYS A 456 -4.57 -30.21 -11.17
C LYS A 456 -5.63 -30.91 -12.04
N GLY A 457 -5.19 -31.56 -13.12
CA GLY A 457 -6.02 -32.51 -13.89
C GLY A 457 -6.43 -32.06 -15.30
N GLY A 458 -6.00 -32.88 -16.27
CA GLY A 458 -6.38 -32.85 -17.67
C GLY A 458 -5.69 -33.97 -18.43
N ARG A 459 -5.84 -35.22 -17.96
CA ARG A 459 -5.78 -36.39 -18.85
C ARG A 459 -7.17 -36.52 -19.44
N GLN A 460 -7.31 -36.19 -20.71
CA GLN A 460 -8.19 -36.85 -21.67
C GLN A 460 -7.50 -36.79 -23.02
#